data_AF-A0A659S5Z2-F1
#
_entry.id   AF-A0A659S5Z2-F1
#
_cell.length_a   1.000
_cell.length_b   1.000
_cell.length_c   1.000
_cell.angle_alpha   90.00
_cell.angle_beta   90.00
_cell.angle_gamma   90.00
#
_symmetry.space_group_name_H-M   'P 1'
#
loop_
_entity.id
_entity.type
_entity.pdbx_description
1 polymer ?
#
loop_
_entity_poly.entity_id
_entity_poly.type
_entity_poly.pdbx_seq_one_letter_code
_entity_poly.pdbx_strand_id
1 'polypeptide(L)'
;SGAGRKPVDSRPPAQPSAVGSGARTQFSGDTATLLVENGRSSTLWPQVVSVIQAKNYPIEKRDDASQTLTTDWVNWNRLDEDEQYRGRYQISVKPQGYQQAVTVKLVNLEQAGKPVADAASLQRYSTEMMNVISAGLDKTATDAANAAQNRSAATMDVQRAADDTGVPMLVVRGPFSLVWQRLPAAV
;
A
#
# COMPACT_ATOMS: atom_id res chain seq x y z
N SER A 1 -24.37 7.57 43.77
CA SER A 1 -23.17 8.14 43.14
C SER A 1 -22.90 7.43 41.83
N GLY A 2 -23.05 8.13 40.71
CA GLY A 2 -22.96 7.56 39.36
C GLY A 2 -21.52 7.45 38.88
N ALA A 3 -21.10 6.24 38.50
CA ALA A 3 -19.88 6.02 37.76
C ALA A 3 -20.08 6.51 36.31
N GLY A 4 -19.38 7.57 35.93
CA GLY A 4 -19.40 8.11 34.58
C GLY A 4 -18.99 7.04 33.57
N ARG A 5 -19.88 6.74 32.63
CA ARG A 5 -19.57 5.90 31.48
C ARG A 5 -18.46 6.60 30.69
N LYS A 6 -17.29 5.95 30.56
CA LYS A 6 -16.26 6.38 29.61
C LYS A 6 -16.89 6.42 28.21
N PRO A 7 -16.60 7.42 27.37
CA PRO A 7 -17.08 7.44 26.00
C PRO A 7 -16.60 6.17 25.29
N VAL A 8 -17.54 5.41 24.74
CA VAL A 8 -17.23 4.23 23.94
C VAL A 8 -16.66 4.75 22.61
N ASP A 9 -15.46 4.30 22.25
CA ASP A 9 -14.92 4.59 20.92
C ASP A 9 -15.84 3.95 19.88
N SER A 10 -16.61 4.78 19.18
CA SER A 10 -17.64 4.39 18.21
C SER A 10 -17.14 4.45 16.77
N ARG A 11 -15.83 4.68 16.57
CA ARG A 11 -15.25 4.77 15.24
C ARG A 11 -15.28 3.38 14.58
N PRO A 12 -15.63 3.28 13.28
CA PRO A 12 -15.65 2.00 12.60
C PRO A 12 -14.26 1.35 12.63
N PRO A 13 -14.18 0.01 12.73
CA PRO A 13 -12.91 -0.68 12.70
C PRO A 13 -12.19 -0.38 11.39
N ALA A 14 -10.89 -0.09 11.45
CA ALA A 14 -10.11 0.11 10.24
C ALA A 14 -10.16 -1.15 9.39
N GLN A 15 -10.71 -1.04 8.19
CA GLN A 15 -10.71 -2.12 7.22
C GLN A 15 -9.49 -1.97 6.29
N PRO A 16 -8.69 -3.02 6.12
CA PRO A 16 -7.58 -2.95 5.19
C PRO A 16 -8.08 -2.74 3.77
N SER A 17 -7.52 -1.76 3.07
CA SER A 17 -7.79 -1.55 1.65
C SER A 17 -6.89 -2.49 0.85
N ALA A 18 -7.42 -3.66 0.48
CA ALA A 18 -6.78 -4.53 -0.50
C ALA A 18 -7.05 -3.97 -1.90
N VAL A 19 -6.27 -2.97 -2.30
CA VAL A 19 -6.24 -2.51 -3.70
C VAL A 19 -5.04 -3.22 -4.33
N GLY A 20 -5.29 -3.92 -5.44
CA GLY A 20 -4.29 -4.74 -6.13
C GLY A 20 -4.71 -6.21 -6.32
N SER A 21 -4.62 -6.67 -7.57
CA SER A 21 -4.93 -8.03 -8.05
C SER A 21 -4.46 -9.15 -7.11
N GLY A 22 -5.37 -9.75 -6.35
CA GLY A 22 -5.13 -10.98 -5.56
C GLY A 22 -4.56 -10.81 -4.15
N ALA A 23 -4.37 -9.58 -3.67
CA ALA A 23 -3.78 -9.37 -2.34
C ALA A 23 -4.80 -9.63 -1.21
N ARG A 24 -4.41 -10.45 -0.22
CA ARG A 24 -5.25 -10.74 0.96
C ARG A 24 -4.63 -10.13 2.20
N THR A 25 -5.41 -9.31 2.90
CA THR A 25 -4.98 -8.73 4.18
C THR A 25 -5.57 -9.51 5.34
N GLN A 26 -4.71 -9.91 6.27
CA GLN A 26 -5.07 -10.57 7.52
C GLN A 26 -4.61 -9.71 8.69
N PHE A 27 -5.38 -9.76 9.78
CA PHE A 27 -5.06 -9.05 10.99
C PHE A 27 -5.05 -9.99 12.19
N SER A 28 -4.05 -9.84 13.05
CA SER A 28 -3.94 -10.57 14.31
C SER A 28 -3.26 -9.69 15.36
N GLY A 29 -4.04 -9.20 16.32
CA GLY A 29 -3.53 -8.52 17.53
C GLY A 29 -2.91 -7.14 17.28
N ASP A 30 -1.60 -7.11 17.02
CA ASP A 30 -0.78 -5.93 16.72
C ASP A 30 -0.16 -5.99 15.31
N THR A 31 -0.51 -7.04 14.56
CA THR A 31 0.17 -7.42 13.32
C THR A 31 -0.82 -7.47 12.16
N ALA A 32 -0.52 -6.70 11.11
CA ALA A 32 -1.19 -6.77 9.83
C ALA A 32 -0.29 -7.51 8.82
N THR A 33 -0.88 -8.41 8.03
CA THR A 33 -0.18 -9.19 7.02
C THR A 33 -0.87 -9.06 5.67
N LEU A 34 -0.11 -8.73 4.63
CA LEU A 34 -0.55 -8.67 3.24
C LEU A 34 0.14 -9.78 2.46
N LEU A 35 -0.66 -10.69 1.89
CA LEU A 35 -0.19 -11.76 1.02
C LEU A 35 -0.16 -11.26 -0.43
N VAL A 36 0.98 -11.44 -1.10
CA VAL A 36 1.24 -11.00 -2.48
C VAL A 36 1.69 -12.20 -3.32
N GLU A 37 1.10 -12.38 -4.50
CA GLU A 37 1.42 -13.50 -5.40
C GLU A 37 2.79 -13.35 -6.08
N ASN A 38 3.48 -14.48 -6.23
CA ASN A 38 4.92 -14.58 -6.55
C ASN A 38 5.36 -14.13 -7.95
N GLY A 39 4.49 -13.59 -8.80
CA GLY A 39 4.88 -13.07 -10.11
C GLY A 39 5.94 -11.94 -10.07
N ARG A 40 6.27 -11.43 -8.87
CA ARG A 40 7.17 -10.28 -8.61
C ARG A 40 8.18 -10.49 -7.46
N SER A 41 8.44 -11.74 -7.07
CA SER A 41 9.02 -12.13 -5.77
C SER A 41 10.40 -11.56 -5.41
N SER A 42 11.32 -11.37 -6.34
CA SER A 42 12.67 -10.87 -6.01
C SER A 42 12.74 -9.37 -5.73
N THR A 43 11.66 -8.63 -6.00
CA THR A 43 11.67 -7.15 -5.96
C THR A 43 10.78 -6.54 -4.89
N LEU A 44 9.99 -7.35 -4.17
CA LEU A 44 9.00 -6.84 -3.22
C LEU A 44 9.64 -6.12 -2.03
N TRP A 45 10.70 -6.70 -1.44
CA TRP A 45 11.40 -6.08 -0.31
C TRP A 45 11.95 -4.68 -0.65
N PRO A 46 12.74 -4.50 -1.73
CA PRO A 46 13.17 -3.17 -2.18
C PRO A 46 12.00 -2.20 -2.45
N GLN A 47 10.87 -2.68 -2.96
CA GLN A 47 9.69 -1.84 -3.18
C GLN A 47 9.08 -1.36 -1.86
N VAL A 48 8.92 -2.25 -0.87
CA VAL A 48 8.43 -1.88 0.47
C VAL A 48 9.33 -0.81 1.09
N VAL A 49 10.66 -1.02 1.06
CA VAL A 49 11.62 -0.02 1.54
C VAL A 49 11.46 1.31 0.83
N SER A 50 11.35 1.30 -0.50
CA SER A 50 11.16 2.52 -1.31
C SER A 50 9.90 3.27 -0.92
N VAL A 51 8.80 2.57 -0.62
CA VAL A 51 7.55 3.20 -0.15
C VAL A 51 7.75 3.91 1.20
N ILE A 52 8.42 3.25 2.15
CA ILE A 52 8.71 3.83 3.48
C ILE A 52 9.59 5.08 3.34
N GLN A 53 10.62 5.02 2.49
CA GLN A 53 11.51 6.15 2.22
C GLN A 53 10.79 7.30 1.49
N ALA A 54 9.95 6.99 0.49
CA ALA A 54 9.17 7.99 -0.23
C ALA A 54 8.15 8.72 0.67
N LYS A 55 7.71 8.07 1.75
CA LYS A 55 6.87 8.67 2.79
C LYS A 55 7.65 9.45 3.85
N ASN A 56 8.99 9.47 3.75
CA ASN A 56 9.90 10.09 4.72
C ASN A 56 9.71 9.56 6.15
N TYR A 57 9.35 8.28 6.28
CA TYR A 57 9.27 7.65 7.60
C TYR A 57 10.69 7.33 8.11
N PRO A 58 11.03 7.72 9.34
CA PRO A 58 12.36 7.50 9.89
C PRO A 58 12.62 6.00 10.10
N ILE A 59 13.79 5.54 9.68
CA ILE A 59 14.22 4.15 9.81
C ILE A 59 15.31 4.09 10.88
N GLU A 60 15.02 3.46 12.01
CA GLU A 60 15.98 3.25 13.09
C GLU A 60 16.95 2.12 12.75
N LYS A 61 16.43 1.03 12.18
CA LYS A 61 17.23 -0.14 11.80
C LYS A 61 16.70 -0.76 10.51
N ARG A 62 17.61 -1.19 9.64
CA ARG A 62 17.29 -1.94 8.42
C ARG A 62 18.27 -3.09 8.26
N ASP A 63 17.73 -4.25 7.93
CA ASP A 63 18.48 -5.44 7.57
C ASP A 63 17.89 -6.04 6.30
N ASP A 64 18.62 -5.84 5.19
CA ASP A 64 18.22 -6.30 3.86
C ASP A 64 18.39 -7.81 3.68
N ALA A 65 19.28 -8.45 4.47
CA ALA A 65 19.51 -9.89 4.37
C ALA A 65 18.33 -10.67 4.97
N SER A 66 17.80 -10.21 6.10
CA SER A 66 16.60 -10.78 6.71
C SER A 66 15.29 -10.14 6.24
N GLN A 67 15.37 -9.17 5.31
CA GLN A 67 14.23 -8.43 4.75
C GLN A 67 13.33 -7.85 5.84
N THR A 68 13.94 -7.18 6.82
CA THR A 68 13.26 -6.53 7.94
C THR A 68 13.76 -5.11 8.15
N LEU A 69 12.86 -4.22 8.54
CA LEU A 69 13.18 -2.86 8.97
C LEU A 69 12.36 -2.50 10.21
N THR A 70 12.92 -1.64 11.03
CA THR A 70 12.28 -1.06 12.20
C THR A 70 12.29 0.45 12.02
N THR A 71 11.11 1.05 12.09
CA THR A 71 10.95 2.49 12.02
C THR A 71 11.22 3.10 13.39
N ASP A 72 11.65 4.36 13.40
CA ASP A 72 11.44 5.22 14.56
C ASP A 72 9.96 5.67 14.60
N TRP A 73 9.63 6.64 15.45
CA TRP A 73 8.28 7.19 15.58
C TRP A 73 7.76 7.75 14.26
N VAL A 74 6.69 7.14 13.75
CA VAL A 74 5.90 7.63 12.63
C VAL A 74 4.69 8.36 13.20
N ASN A 75 4.58 9.66 12.89
CA ASN A 75 3.47 10.50 13.32
C ASN A 75 2.30 10.36 12.35
N TRP A 76 1.11 10.08 12.89
CA TRP A 76 -0.13 10.05 12.13
C TRP A 76 -0.86 11.36 12.32
N ASN A 77 -0.95 12.14 11.23
CA ASN A 77 -1.71 13.38 11.23
C ASN A 77 -3.10 13.11 10.65
N ARG A 78 -4.06 12.86 11.55
CA ARG A 78 -5.46 12.60 11.22
C ARG A 78 -6.31 13.81 11.61
N LEU A 79 -7.08 14.34 10.66
CA LEU A 79 -7.96 15.49 10.89
C LEU A 79 -9.18 15.14 11.78
N ASP A 80 -9.49 13.85 11.90
CA ASP A 80 -10.58 13.30 12.70
C ASP A 80 -10.17 12.95 14.14
N GLU A 81 -8.95 13.29 14.56
CA GLU A 81 -8.46 13.00 15.91
C GLU A 81 -7.99 14.26 16.65
N ASP A 82 -8.47 14.41 17.89
CA ASP A 82 -8.10 15.53 18.76
C ASP A 82 -6.62 15.44 19.21
N GLU A 83 -6.11 14.22 19.39
CA GLU A 83 -4.73 13.93 19.78
C GLU A 83 -4.07 13.01 18.76
N GLN A 84 -2.92 13.44 18.24
CA GLN A 84 -2.17 12.68 17.24
C GLN A 84 -1.54 11.43 17.85
N TYR A 85 -1.61 10.34 17.08
CA TYR A 85 -0.93 9.11 17.40
C TYR A 85 0.44 9.05 16.75
N ARG A 86 1.37 8.38 17.42
CA ARG A 86 2.65 7.99 16.86
C ARG A 86 2.86 6.50 17.07
N GLY A 87 3.36 5.85 16.02
CA GLY A 87 3.60 4.40 16.03
C GLY A 87 5.04 4.08 15.67
N ARG A 88 5.61 3.06 16.30
CA ARG A 88 6.85 2.41 15.87
C ARG A 88 6.52 1.06 15.27
N TYR A 89 7.10 0.75 14.13
CA TYR A 89 6.72 -0.40 13.33
C TYR A 89 7.93 -1.27 13.03
N GLN A 90 7.71 -2.57 13.09
CA GLN A 90 8.61 -3.54 12.47
C GLN A 90 7.92 -4.07 11.20
N ILE A 91 8.58 -3.88 10.07
CA ILE A 91 8.07 -4.29 8.76
C ILE A 91 9.01 -5.36 8.22
N SER A 92 8.46 -6.47 7.77
CA SER A 92 9.25 -7.56 7.18
C SER A 92 8.57 -8.16 5.96
N VAL A 93 9.35 -8.66 5.03
CA VAL A 93 8.86 -9.46 3.91
C VAL A 93 9.39 -10.87 4.05
N LYS A 94 8.49 -11.86 4.10
CA LYS A 94 8.87 -13.27 4.25
C LYS A 94 8.18 -14.14 3.20
N PRO A 95 8.85 -15.17 2.67
CA PRO A 95 8.18 -16.15 1.82
C PRO A 95 7.15 -16.93 2.65
N GLN A 96 5.96 -17.11 2.11
CA GLN A 96 4.87 -17.90 2.70
C GLN A 96 4.29 -18.82 1.62
N GLY A 97 4.82 -20.04 1.54
CA GLY A 97 4.48 -20.99 0.48
C GLY A 97 4.82 -20.43 -0.91
N TYR A 98 3.81 -20.34 -1.78
CA TYR A 98 3.93 -19.77 -3.13
C TYR A 98 3.67 -18.26 -3.19
N GLN A 99 3.56 -17.59 -2.04
CA GLN A 99 3.32 -16.15 -1.94
C GLN A 99 4.41 -15.49 -1.09
N GLN A 100 4.47 -14.18 -1.12
CA GLN A 100 5.23 -13.38 -0.16
C GLN A 100 4.28 -12.69 0.79
N ALA A 101 4.64 -12.68 2.07
CA ALA A 101 3.91 -11.99 3.12
C ALA A 101 4.67 -10.72 3.49
N VAL A 102 4.04 -9.57 3.28
CA VAL A 102 4.45 -8.31 3.90
C VAL A 102 3.78 -8.26 5.26
N THR A 103 4.57 -8.24 6.32
CA THR A 103 4.08 -8.18 7.70
C THR A 103 4.45 -6.84 8.32
N VAL A 104 3.47 -6.20 8.93
CA VAL A 104 3.60 -4.95 9.67
C VAL A 104 3.20 -5.22 11.11
N LYS A 105 4.16 -5.16 12.02
CA LYS A 105 3.94 -5.28 13.45
C LYS A 105 4.06 -3.91 14.10
N LEU A 106 3.06 -3.51 14.86
CA LEU A 106 3.09 -2.30 15.68
C LEU A 106 3.83 -2.59 16.99
N VAL A 107 5.04 -2.05 17.12
CA VAL A 107 5.94 -2.28 18.27
C VAL A 107 5.56 -1.41 19.46
N ASN A 108 5.30 -0.14 19.20
CA ASN A 108 4.82 0.81 20.20
C ASN A 108 3.79 1.73 19.58
N LEU A 109 2.78 2.08 20.36
CA LEU A 109 1.79 3.07 20.00
C LEU A 109 1.67 4.07 21.14
N GLU A 110 1.66 5.35 20.80
CA GLU A 110 1.44 6.42 21.76
C GLU A 110 0.45 7.44 21.20
N GLN A 111 -0.33 8.02 22.10
CA GLN A 111 -1.23 9.14 21.85
C GLN A 111 -0.86 10.27 22.81
N ALA A 112 -0.54 11.45 22.28
CA ALA A 112 -0.08 12.60 23.07
C ALA A 112 1.04 12.25 24.10
N GLY A 113 1.96 11.35 23.72
CA GLY A 113 3.08 10.91 24.56
C GLY A 113 2.71 9.86 25.64
N LYS A 114 1.48 9.36 25.67
CA LYS A 114 1.06 8.26 26.56
C LYS A 114 1.00 6.96 25.78
N PRO A 115 1.52 5.84 26.32
CA PRO A 115 1.43 4.55 25.68
C PRO A 115 -0.04 4.10 25.57
N VAL A 116 -0.39 3.60 24.39
CA VAL A 116 -1.72 3.09 24.06
C VAL A 116 -1.62 1.62 23.73
N ALA A 117 -2.50 0.81 24.31
CA ALA A 117 -2.50 -0.64 24.15
C ALA A 117 -3.91 -1.23 24.00
N ASP A 118 -4.92 -0.41 23.69
CA ASP A 118 -6.26 -0.92 23.41
C ASP A 118 -6.30 -1.59 22.02
N ALA A 119 -7.04 -2.70 21.92
CA ALA A 119 -7.06 -3.52 20.72
C ALA A 119 -7.54 -2.75 19.47
N ALA A 120 -8.45 -1.79 19.63
CA ALA A 120 -9.00 -1.02 18.52
C ALA A 120 -7.94 -0.08 17.92
N SER A 121 -7.19 0.65 18.75
CA SER A 121 -6.10 1.50 18.27
C SER A 121 -4.96 0.67 17.67
N LEU A 122 -4.57 -0.44 18.32
CA LEU A 122 -3.52 -1.32 17.78
C LEU A 122 -3.88 -1.84 16.38
N GLN A 123 -5.13 -2.27 16.19
CA GLN A 123 -5.65 -2.70 14.90
C GLN A 123 -5.69 -1.57 13.88
N ARG A 124 -6.15 -0.39 14.28
CA ARG A 124 -6.22 0.78 13.40
C ARG A 124 -4.84 1.16 12.89
N TYR A 125 -3.87 1.34 13.78
CA TYR A 125 -2.57 1.89 13.43
C TYR A 125 -1.63 0.91 12.72
N SER A 126 -1.81 -0.39 12.93
CA SER A 126 -1.17 -1.42 12.10
C SER A 126 -1.79 -1.47 10.70
N THR A 127 -3.12 -1.34 10.60
CA THR A 127 -3.84 -1.30 9.31
C THR A 127 -3.50 -0.04 8.52
N GLU A 128 -3.38 1.11 9.15
CA GLU A 128 -2.97 2.37 8.50
C GLU A 128 -1.58 2.24 7.86
N MET A 129 -0.60 1.70 8.59
CA MET A 129 0.72 1.44 8.02
C MET A 129 0.66 0.42 6.87
N MET A 130 -0.15 -0.64 7.02
CA MET A 130 -0.35 -1.60 5.93
C MET A 130 -0.98 -0.97 4.68
N ASN A 131 -1.96 -0.08 4.84
CA ASN A 131 -2.60 0.63 3.74
C ASN A 131 -1.60 1.54 3.02
N VAL A 132 -0.71 2.22 3.76
CA VAL A 132 0.36 3.03 3.19
C VAL A 132 1.28 2.18 2.31
N ILE A 133 1.68 1.00 2.78
CA ILE A 133 2.53 0.09 2.02
C ILE A 133 1.79 -0.40 0.79
N SER A 134 0.57 -0.89 0.94
CA SER A 134 -0.26 -1.38 -0.19
C SER A 134 -0.43 -0.33 -1.28
N ALA A 135 -0.82 0.89 -0.90
CA ALA A 135 -0.99 1.99 -1.84
C ALA A 135 0.32 2.39 -2.53
N GLY A 136 1.45 2.34 -1.82
CA GLY A 136 2.76 2.62 -2.39
C GLY A 136 3.22 1.54 -3.38
N LEU A 137 2.93 0.27 -3.10
CA LEU A 137 3.22 -0.84 -4.00
C LEU A 137 2.40 -0.73 -5.29
N ASP A 138 1.10 -0.41 -5.18
CA ASP A 138 0.22 -0.16 -6.34
C ASP A 138 0.70 1.02 -7.19
N LYS A 139 1.08 2.12 -6.54
CA LYS A 139 1.65 3.28 -7.23
C LYS A 139 2.92 2.90 -7.98
N THR A 140 3.82 2.16 -7.34
CA THR A 140 5.08 1.71 -7.96
C THR A 140 4.82 0.82 -9.18
N ALA A 141 3.85 -0.09 -9.08
CA ALA A 141 3.45 -0.94 -10.21
C ALA A 141 2.86 -0.13 -11.37
N THR A 142 2.02 0.86 -11.05
CA THR A 142 1.39 1.75 -12.04
C THR A 142 2.43 2.62 -12.74
N ASP A 143 3.35 3.23 -11.98
CA ASP A 143 4.41 4.09 -12.52
C ASP A 143 5.39 3.28 -13.39
N ALA A 144 5.71 2.03 -13.01
CA ALA A 144 6.52 1.14 -13.83
C ALA A 144 5.85 0.75 -15.15
N ALA A 145 4.54 0.45 -15.12
CA ALA A 145 3.77 0.16 -16.33
C ALA A 145 3.70 1.37 -17.27
N ASN A 146 3.45 2.57 -16.71
CA ASN A 146 3.42 3.82 -17.47
C ASN A 146 4.80 4.14 -18.08
N ALA A 147 5.89 3.94 -17.34
CA ALA A 147 7.24 4.15 -17.86
C ALA A 147 7.61 3.17 -18.97
N ALA A 148 7.23 1.89 -18.85
CA ALA A 148 7.41 0.91 -19.92
C ALA A 148 6.60 1.30 -21.17
N GLN A 149 5.34 1.70 -20.99
CA GLN A 149 4.48 2.17 -22.08
C GLN A 149 5.05 3.41 -22.78
N ASN A 150 5.56 4.39 -22.04
CA ASN A 150 6.15 5.62 -22.60
C ASN A 150 7.45 5.32 -23.37
N ARG A 151 8.26 4.35 -22.91
CA ARG A 151 9.43 3.89 -23.67
C ARG A 151 9.01 3.20 -24.97
N SER A 152 8.00 2.34 -24.93
CA SER A 152 7.44 1.69 -26.13
C SER A 152 6.79 2.71 -27.09
N ALA A 153 6.22 3.79 -26.57
CA ALA A 153 5.66 4.88 -27.37
C ALA A 153 6.76 5.73 -28.05
N ALA A 154 7.90 5.93 -27.40
CA ALA A 154 9.08 6.56 -28.00
C ALA A 154 9.74 5.69 -29.08
N THR A 155 9.44 4.39 -29.09
CA THR A 155 9.86 3.41 -30.12
C THR A 155 8.69 2.95 -31.00
N MET A 156 7.67 3.80 -31.24
CA MET A 156 6.54 3.44 -32.10
C MET A 156 6.99 3.06 -33.52
N ASP A 157 7.16 1.76 -33.76
CA ASP A 157 7.10 1.17 -35.08
C ASP A 157 5.64 1.20 -35.52
N VAL A 158 5.31 2.08 -36.48
CA VAL A 158 3.99 2.13 -37.09
C VAL A 158 3.86 0.94 -38.04
N GLN A 159 3.54 -0.24 -37.50
CA GLN A 159 3.13 -1.37 -38.33
C GLN A 159 1.66 -1.19 -38.72
N ARG A 160 1.44 -0.85 -39.99
CA ARG A 160 0.11 -0.88 -40.62
C ARG A 160 -0.37 -2.34 -40.63
N ALA A 161 -1.40 -2.63 -39.85
CA ALA A 161 -2.18 -3.86 -40.00
C ALA A 161 -3.53 -3.49 -40.61
N ALA A 162 -3.90 -4.18 -41.70
CA ALA A 162 -5.25 -4.17 -42.26
C ALA A 162 -5.96 -5.44 -41.78
N ASP A 163 -7.23 -5.34 -41.36
CA ASP A 163 -8.06 -6.53 -41.18
C ASP A 163 -8.72 -6.94 -42.51
N ASP A 164 -9.17 -8.20 -42.57
CA ASP A 164 -9.73 -8.84 -43.76
C ASP A 164 -11.12 -8.32 -44.18
N THR A 165 -11.57 -7.14 -43.69
CA THR A 165 -12.90 -6.58 -44.02
C THR A 165 -12.90 -5.14 -44.53
N GLY A 166 -11.74 -4.47 -44.62
CA GLY A 166 -11.62 -3.19 -45.33
C GLY A 166 -12.30 -1.98 -44.66
N VAL A 167 -12.66 -2.08 -43.38
CA VAL A 167 -13.19 -0.93 -42.61
C VAL A 167 -12.09 -0.39 -41.69
N PRO A 168 -11.75 0.91 -41.73
CA PRO A 168 -10.74 1.46 -40.83
C PRO A 168 -11.28 1.54 -39.39
N MET A 169 -10.86 0.62 -38.52
CA MET A 169 -11.03 0.73 -37.07
C MET A 169 -9.69 1.01 -36.37
N LEU A 170 -9.70 1.98 -35.45
CA LEU A 170 -8.58 2.25 -34.54
C LEU A 170 -8.70 1.32 -33.32
N VAL A 171 -7.92 0.25 -33.29
CA VAL A 171 -7.81 -0.63 -32.11
C VAL A 171 -6.79 -0.03 -31.15
N VAL A 172 -7.28 0.64 -30.10
CA VAL A 172 -6.43 1.11 -29.00
C VAL A 172 -6.28 -0.01 -27.98
N ARG A 173 -5.07 -0.54 -27.82
CA ARG A 173 -4.75 -1.52 -26.77
C ARG A 173 -4.41 -0.79 -25.46
N GLY A 174 -5.33 -0.83 -24.50
CA GLY A 174 -5.10 -0.31 -23.14
C GLY A 174 -6.26 -0.67 -22.18
N PRO A 175 -6.04 -0.64 -20.85
CA PRO A 175 -7.10 -0.84 -19.87
C PRO A 175 -8.24 0.18 -20.02
N PHE A 176 -9.49 -0.24 -19.82
CA PHE A 176 -10.70 0.58 -20.05
C PHE A 176 -10.66 1.95 -19.36
N SER A 177 -10.10 2.02 -18.14
CA SER A 177 -9.96 3.25 -17.37
C SER A 177 -9.08 4.33 -18.06
N LEU A 178 -8.12 3.91 -18.87
CA LEU A 178 -7.19 4.80 -19.58
C LEU A 178 -7.80 5.36 -20.87
N VAL A 179 -8.63 4.56 -21.56
CA VAL A 179 -9.38 5.00 -22.76
C VAL A 179 -10.42 6.05 -22.36
N TRP A 180 -11.10 5.84 -21.23
CA TRP A 180 -12.14 6.75 -20.75
C TRP A 180 -11.59 8.10 -20.27
N GLN A 181 -10.38 8.16 -19.70
CA GLN A 181 -9.74 9.41 -19.25
C GLN A 181 -9.28 10.34 -20.39
N ARG A 182 -9.17 9.85 -21.62
CA ARG A 182 -8.71 10.66 -22.78
C ARG A 182 -9.83 11.06 -23.75
N LEU A 183 -11.09 10.80 -23.42
CA LEU A 183 -12.23 11.06 -24.30
C LEU A 183 -12.78 12.52 -24.34
N PRO A 184 -12.34 13.50 -23.53
CA PRO A 184 -12.69 14.91 -23.79
C PRO A 184 -11.47 15.77 -24.15
N ALA A 185 -10.72 15.40 -25.19
CA ALA A 185 -9.77 16.29 -25.88
C ALA A 185 -9.86 16.18 -27.41
N ALA A 186 -11.00 15.72 -27.94
CA ALA A 186 -11.30 15.63 -29.36
C ALA A 186 -12.76 16.06 -29.62
N VAL A 187 -13.05 17.33 -29.34
CA VAL A 187 -14.14 18.12 -29.95
C VAL A 187 -13.65 19.55 -30.09
#